data_AF-Q7YQB9-F1
#
_entry.id   AF-Q7YQB9-F1
#
_cell.length_a   1.000
_cell.length_b   1.000
_cell.length_c   1.000
_cell.angle_alpha   90.00
_cell.angle_beta   90.00
_cell.angle_gamma   90.00
#
_symmetry.space_group_name_H-M   'P 1'
#
loop_
_entity.id
_entity.type
_entity.pdbx_description
1 polymer ?
#
loop_
_entity_poly.entity_id
_entity_poly.type
_entity_poly.pdbx_seq_one_letter_code
_entity_poly.pdbx_strand_id
1 'polypeptide(L)'
;KIRPGEDELLKLLLPLLLRYSGEFVQSAYLSRRLAYFCTRRLALQLDGVSSHSSHVISAQSTSTLPTTPAPQPPTSSTPSTPFSDLLMCPQHRPLVFGLSCILQTILLCCPSALVWHYSLTDSRIKTGSPLDHLPIAPSNLPMPEGNSAFTQQVRAKLREIEQQIKERGQAVEVRWSFDKCQEATAGFTIGRVLHTLEVLDSHSFERSDFSNSLDSLCNRIFGLGPSKDGHEISSDDDAVVSLLCEWAVSCKRSGRHRAMVVAKLLEKRQAEIEAE
;
A
#
# COMPACT_ATOMS: atom_id res chain seq x y z
N LYS A 1 -16.50 -6.96 -12.92
CA LYS A 1 -17.95 -7.19 -12.84
C LYS A 1 -18.30 -7.47 -11.38
N ILE A 2 -19.09 -6.58 -10.77
CA ILE A 2 -19.68 -6.79 -9.42
C ILE A 2 -20.75 -7.89 -9.56
N ARG A 3 -20.77 -8.88 -8.67
CA ARG A 3 -21.81 -9.91 -8.71
C ARG A 3 -23.11 -9.32 -8.14
N PRO A 4 -24.28 -9.64 -8.73
CA PRO A 4 -25.57 -9.20 -8.17
C PRO A 4 -25.74 -9.71 -6.74
N GLY A 5 -26.09 -8.82 -5.80
CA GLY A 5 -26.28 -9.10 -4.37
C GLY A 5 -25.11 -8.71 -3.45
N GLU A 6 -23.92 -8.44 -3.98
CA GLU A 6 -22.76 -8.04 -3.16
C GLU A 6 -22.92 -6.65 -2.51
N ASP A 7 -23.59 -5.72 -3.21
CA ASP A 7 -23.79 -4.37 -2.69
C ASP A 7 -24.80 -4.35 -1.53
N GLU A 8 -25.76 -5.28 -1.51
CA GLU A 8 -26.76 -5.39 -0.46
C GLU A 8 -26.16 -6.01 0.81
N LEU A 9 -25.31 -7.02 0.63
CA LEU A 9 -24.49 -7.54 1.72
C LEU A 9 -23.53 -6.46 2.25
N LEU A 10 -22.90 -5.69 1.36
CA LEU A 10 -22.00 -4.62 1.78
C LEU A 10 -22.73 -3.53 2.56
N LYS A 11 -23.94 -3.13 2.14
CA LYS A 11 -24.78 -2.19 2.89
C LYS A 11 -25.09 -2.70 4.29
N LEU A 12 -25.36 -3.99 4.44
CA LEU A 12 -25.60 -4.62 5.74
C LEU A 12 -24.35 -4.64 6.62
N LEU A 13 -23.17 -4.91 6.03
CA LEU A 13 -21.90 -5.01 6.76
C LEU A 13 -21.25 -3.65 7.03
N LEU A 14 -21.56 -2.61 6.24
CA LEU A 14 -20.91 -1.32 6.32
C LEU A 14 -20.98 -0.66 7.72
N PRO A 15 -22.13 -0.67 8.43
CA PRO A 15 -22.17 -0.17 9.80
C PRO A 15 -21.23 -0.90 10.75
N LEU A 16 -21.07 -2.23 10.58
CA LEU A 16 -20.13 -3.03 11.37
C LEU A 16 -18.69 -2.64 11.03
N LEU A 17 -18.35 -2.51 9.74
CA LEU A 17 -17.03 -2.08 9.29
C LEU A 17 -16.65 -0.70 9.84
N LEU A 18 -17.59 0.25 9.83
CA LEU A 18 -17.39 1.59 10.40
C LEU A 18 -17.20 1.52 11.92
N ARG A 19 -18.02 0.72 12.62
CA ARG A 19 -17.93 0.54 14.08
C ARG A 19 -16.59 -0.04 14.52
N TYR A 20 -16.04 -1.00 13.78
CA TYR A 20 -14.77 -1.66 14.10
C TYR A 20 -13.56 -1.04 13.39
N SER A 21 -13.74 0.09 12.69
CA SER A 21 -12.65 0.76 11.95
C SER A 21 -11.45 1.08 12.83
N GLY A 22 -11.67 1.47 14.09
CA GLY A 22 -10.63 1.69 15.11
C GLY A 22 -9.81 0.44 15.45
N GLU A 23 -10.40 -0.75 15.40
CA GLU A 23 -9.69 -2.02 15.64
C GLU A 23 -8.89 -2.43 14.39
N PHE A 24 -9.45 -2.21 13.20
CA PHE A 24 -8.76 -2.50 11.95
C PHE A 24 -7.45 -1.73 11.81
N VAL A 25 -7.44 -0.45 12.21
CA VAL A 25 -6.24 0.41 12.12
C VAL A 25 -5.11 0.03 13.08
N GLN A 26 -5.37 -0.85 14.05
CA GLN A 26 -4.31 -1.42 14.91
C GLN A 26 -3.47 -2.47 14.17
N SER A 27 -3.97 -3.01 13.05
CA SER A 27 -3.25 -4.00 12.23
C SER A 27 -3.01 -3.46 10.82
N ALA A 28 -1.75 -3.21 10.48
CA ALA A 28 -1.37 -2.76 9.13
C ALA A 28 -1.78 -3.75 8.04
N TYR A 29 -1.73 -5.05 8.33
CA TYR A 29 -2.17 -6.10 7.39
C TYR A 29 -3.68 -6.03 7.12
N LEU A 30 -4.51 -5.98 8.17
CA LEU A 30 -5.96 -5.90 8.00
C LEU A 30 -6.38 -4.57 7.37
N SER A 31 -5.77 -3.47 7.81
CA SER A 31 -5.95 -2.14 7.23
C SER A 31 -5.63 -2.12 5.74
N ARG A 32 -4.54 -2.74 5.31
CA ARG A 32 -4.16 -2.81 3.89
C ARG A 32 -5.21 -3.57 3.09
N ARG A 33 -5.68 -4.72 3.59
CA ARG A 33 -6.73 -5.51 2.92
C ARG A 33 -8.04 -4.74 2.81
N LEU A 34 -8.43 -4.05 3.88
CA LEU A 34 -9.62 -3.21 3.89
C LEU A 34 -9.48 -2.02 2.93
N ALA A 35 -8.31 -1.38 2.88
CA ALA A 35 -8.02 -0.30 1.96
C ALA A 35 -8.14 -0.74 0.49
N TYR A 36 -7.55 -1.88 0.10
CA TYR A 36 -7.73 -2.43 -1.25
C TYR A 36 -9.19 -2.72 -1.59
N PHE A 37 -9.97 -3.20 -0.61
CA PHE A 37 -11.40 -3.39 -0.79
C PHE A 37 -12.10 -2.06 -1.04
N CYS A 38 -11.84 -1.04 -0.21
CA CYS A 38 -12.43 0.29 -0.34
C CYS A 38 -12.06 0.97 -1.66
N THR A 39 -10.78 1.03 -2.04
CA THR A 39 -10.33 1.73 -3.24
C THR A 39 -10.86 1.09 -4.52
N ARG A 40 -10.85 -0.26 -4.60
CA ARG A 40 -11.42 -0.97 -5.75
C ARG A 40 -12.93 -0.81 -5.86
N ARG A 41 -13.66 -0.85 -4.73
CA ARG A 41 -15.12 -0.66 -4.73
C ARG A 41 -15.48 0.77 -5.16
N LEU A 42 -14.78 1.77 -4.64
CA LEU A 42 -14.97 3.17 -5.02
C LEU A 42 -14.65 3.40 -6.51
N ALA A 43 -13.55 2.82 -7.02
CA ALA A 43 -13.20 2.91 -8.44
C ALA A 43 -14.27 2.28 -9.35
N LEU A 44 -14.77 1.09 -9.00
CA LEU A 44 -15.83 0.42 -9.75
C LEU A 44 -17.15 1.22 -9.79
N GLN A 45 -17.48 1.92 -8.69
CA GLN A 45 -18.66 2.80 -8.67
C GLN A 45 -18.48 4.00 -9.61
N LEU A 46 -17.26 4.52 -9.75
CA LEU A 46 -16.95 5.59 -10.68
C LEU A 46 -17.05 5.13 -12.14
N ASP A 47 -16.51 3.95 -12.46
CA ASP A 47 -16.54 3.38 -13.81
C ASP A 47 -17.97 3.00 -14.26
N GLY A 48 -18.79 2.53 -13.31
CA GLY A 48 -20.18 2.13 -13.57
C GLY A 48 -21.09 3.29 -14.00
N VAL A 49 -20.89 4.49 -13.46
CA VAL A 49 -21.66 5.69 -13.83
C VAL A 49 -21.39 6.10 -15.27
N SER A 50 -20.13 5.98 -15.71
CA SER A 50 -19.72 6.31 -17.08
C SER A 50 -20.39 5.40 -18.13
N SER A 51 -20.75 4.17 -17.75
CA SER A 51 -21.41 3.19 -18.64
C SER A 51 -22.93 3.34 -18.74
N HIS A 52 -23.58 4.01 -17.76
CA HIS A 52 -25.02 4.25 -17.77
C HIS A 52 -25.41 5.62 -18.38
N SER A 53 -24.44 6.49 -18.69
CA SER A 53 -24.65 7.79 -19.34
C SER A 53 -24.72 7.70 -20.89
N SER A 54 -24.88 6.51 -21.46
CA SER A 54 -24.93 6.28 -22.92
C SER A 54 -26.32 5.84 -23.39
N HIS A 55 -27.39 6.50 -22.96
CA HIS A 55 -28.70 6.42 -23.62
C HIS A 55 -29.43 7.77 -23.52
N VAL A 56 -28.81 8.82 -24.06
CA VAL A 56 -29.58 9.99 -24.52
C VAL A 56 -29.87 9.76 -26.00
N ILE A 57 -31.14 9.56 -26.27
CA ILE A 57 -31.75 9.33 -27.58
C ILE A 57 -31.30 10.44 -28.53
N SER A 58 -30.56 10.07 -29.58
CA SER A 58 -30.27 10.95 -30.71
C SER A 58 -31.55 11.16 -31.50
N ALA A 59 -32.27 12.24 -31.21
CA ALA A 59 -33.33 12.73 -32.08
C ALA A 59 -32.68 13.57 -33.19
N GLN A 60 -32.81 13.07 -34.42
CA GLN A 60 -32.49 13.80 -35.64
C GLN A 60 -33.31 15.10 -35.73
N SER A 61 -32.63 16.22 -35.95
CA SER A 61 -33.24 17.39 -36.58
C SER A 61 -32.21 18.11 -37.45
N THR A 62 -32.64 18.38 -38.67
CA THR A 62 -31.96 18.92 -39.84
C THR A 62 -31.56 20.39 -39.75
N SER A 63 -30.38 20.72 -40.34
CA SER A 63 -30.03 21.90 -41.15
C SER A 63 -30.17 23.34 -40.59
N THR A 64 -29.06 24.10 -40.47
CA THR A 64 -28.65 25.23 -41.37
C THR A 64 -27.57 26.15 -40.75
N LEU A 65 -26.50 26.41 -41.51
CA LEU A 65 -25.53 27.55 -41.58
C LEU A 65 -24.70 28.06 -40.35
N PRO A 66 -23.45 28.57 -40.57
CA PRO A 66 -22.55 29.02 -39.51
C PRO A 66 -22.53 30.56 -39.35
N THR A 67 -22.52 31.05 -38.10
CA THR A 67 -22.20 32.45 -37.77
C THR A 67 -21.18 32.53 -36.63
N THR A 68 -20.04 33.13 -36.98
CA THR A 68 -19.04 33.92 -36.23
C THR A 68 -18.89 33.76 -34.71
N PRO A 69 -17.66 33.57 -34.17
CA PRO A 69 -17.44 33.40 -32.74
C PRO A 69 -17.35 34.75 -32.01
N ALA A 70 -18.22 34.96 -31.01
CA ALA A 70 -18.06 35.99 -29.99
C ALA A 70 -17.55 35.36 -28.68
N PRO A 71 -16.72 36.06 -27.88
CA PRO A 71 -16.10 35.47 -26.69
C PRO A 71 -17.13 35.32 -25.56
N GLN A 72 -17.36 34.09 -25.11
CA GLN A 72 -18.14 33.84 -23.88
C GLN A 72 -17.31 34.21 -22.64
N PRO A 73 -17.93 34.78 -21.60
CA PRO A 73 -17.25 35.04 -20.33
C PRO A 73 -16.90 33.71 -19.62
N PRO A 74 -15.85 33.69 -18.78
CA PRO A 74 -15.40 32.46 -18.12
C PRO A 74 -16.47 31.97 -17.15
N THR A 75 -17.16 30.89 -17.52
CA THR A 75 -17.96 30.11 -16.58
C THR A 75 -17.01 29.51 -15.55
N SER A 76 -17.12 29.96 -14.31
CA SER A 76 -16.52 29.35 -13.14
C SER A 76 -17.13 27.96 -12.92
N SER A 77 -16.65 26.96 -13.66
CA SER A 77 -16.92 25.57 -13.36
C SER A 77 -16.21 25.23 -12.04
N THR A 78 -16.99 25.16 -10.97
CA THR A 78 -16.57 24.44 -9.76
C THR A 78 -16.17 23.02 -10.21
N PRO A 79 -15.00 22.49 -9.80
CA PRO A 79 -14.61 21.15 -10.19
C PRO A 79 -15.64 20.18 -9.61
N SER A 80 -16.48 19.61 -10.48
CA SER A 80 -17.43 18.58 -10.10
C SER A 80 -16.61 17.39 -9.60
N THR A 81 -16.69 17.12 -8.30
CA THR A 81 -16.08 15.92 -7.73
C THR A 81 -16.72 14.71 -8.43
N PRO A 82 -15.94 13.71 -8.88
CA PRO A 82 -16.46 12.65 -9.74
C PRO A 82 -17.51 11.75 -9.07
N PHE A 83 -17.73 11.92 -7.75
CA PHE A 83 -18.78 11.27 -6.99
C PHE A 83 -20.11 12.05 -6.96
N SER A 84 -20.20 13.24 -7.56
CA SER A 84 -21.38 14.12 -7.45
C SER A 84 -22.69 13.39 -7.78
N ASP A 85 -22.72 12.66 -8.89
CA ASP A 85 -23.92 11.92 -9.33
C ASP A 85 -24.26 10.73 -8.41
N LEU A 86 -23.23 10.02 -7.93
CA LEU A 86 -23.37 8.92 -6.97
C LEU A 86 -23.91 9.39 -5.62
N LEU A 87 -23.52 10.59 -5.19
CA LEU A 87 -23.99 11.19 -3.93
C LEU A 87 -25.45 11.63 -4.01
N MET A 88 -25.98 11.88 -5.21
CA MET A 88 -27.41 12.17 -5.42
C MET A 88 -28.27 10.90 -5.39
N CYS A 89 -27.67 9.71 -5.55
CA CYS A 89 -28.39 8.43 -5.50
C CYS A 89 -28.49 7.90 -4.05
N PRO A 90 -29.70 7.74 -3.47
CA PRO A 90 -29.85 7.24 -2.09
C PRO A 90 -29.29 5.82 -1.87
N GLN A 91 -29.21 5.01 -2.93
CA GLN A 91 -28.67 3.65 -2.84
C GLN A 91 -27.13 3.62 -2.79
N HIS A 92 -26.45 4.54 -3.46
CA HIS A 92 -24.98 4.57 -3.52
C HIS A 92 -24.38 5.50 -2.47
N ARG A 93 -25.09 6.56 -2.09
CA ARG A 93 -24.62 7.58 -1.15
C ARG A 93 -24.06 6.99 0.17
N PRO A 94 -24.74 6.08 0.89
CA PRO A 94 -24.20 5.53 2.13
C PRO A 94 -22.92 4.73 1.92
N LEU A 95 -22.84 3.97 0.81
CA LEU A 95 -21.65 3.19 0.47
C LEU A 95 -20.46 4.10 0.17
N VAL A 96 -20.65 5.13 -0.65
CA VAL A 96 -19.60 6.08 -1.01
C VAL A 96 -19.06 6.79 0.24
N PHE A 97 -19.94 7.32 1.11
CA PHE A 97 -19.50 7.96 2.36
C PHE A 97 -18.81 6.99 3.30
N GLY A 98 -19.37 5.80 3.51
CA GLY A 98 -18.80 4.82 4.44
C GLY A 98 -17.44 4.30 3.98
N LEU A 99 -17.29 3.94 2.70
CA LEU A 99 -16.00 3.50 2.15
C LEU A 99 -14.96 4.63 2.16
N SER A 100 -15.38 5.87 1.88
CA SER A 100 -14.51 7.04 1.97
C SER A 100 -14.03 7.28 3.40
N CYS A 101 -14.95 7.21 4.36
CA CYS A 101 -14.65 7.38 5.78
C CYS A 101 -13.68 6.31 6.30
N ILE A 102 -13.89 5.04 5.93
CA ILE A 102 -12.97 3.95 6.27
C ILE A 102 -11.58 4.23 5.69
N LEU A 103 -11.49 4.59 4.40
CA LEU A 103 -10.19 4.86 3.77
C LEU A 103 -9.47 6.05 4.40
N GLN A 104 -10.19 7.13 4.70
CA GLN A 104 -9.65 8.31 5.37
C GLN A 104 -9.21 8.01 6.81
N THR A 105 -9.95 7.15 7.53
CA THR A 105 -9.56 6.68 8.86
C THR A 105 -8.28 5.85 8.81
N ILE A 106 -8.15 4.93 7.84
CA ILE A 106 -6.91 4.18 7.62
C ILE A 106 -5.76 5.11 7.28
N LEU A 107 -6.00 6.13 6.44
CA LEU A 107 -4.99 7.12 6.08
C LEU A 107 -4.49 7.89 7.30
N LEU A 108 -5.39 8.33 8.20
CA LEU A 108 -5.03 9.07 9.41
C LEU A 108 -4.35 8.22 10.48
N CYS A 109 -4.83 6.99 10.69
CA CYS A 109 -4.42 6.18 11.85
C CYS A 109 -3.40 5.07 11.52
N CYS A 110 -3.36 4.60 10.27
CA CYS A 110 -2.46 3.53 9.83
C CYS A 110 -1.89 3.81 8.42
N PRO A 111 -1.16 4.92 8.21
CA PRO A 111 -0.68 5.32 6.89
C PRO A 111 0.29 4.30 6.27
N SER A 112 1.03 3.53 7.09
CA SER A 112 1.91 2.46 6.62
C SER A 112 1.18 1.40 5.80
N ALA A 113 -0.10 1.15 6.07
CA ALA A 113 -0.91 0.20 5.32
C ALA A 113 -1.14 0.62 3.87
N LEU A 114 -0.96 1.91 3.55
CA LEU A 114 -1.18 2.50 2.24
C LEU A 114 0.13 2.74 1.46
N VAL A 115 1.29 2.62 2.10
CA VAL A 115 2.59 2.74 1.43
C VAL A 115 2.75 1.60 0.43
N TRP A 116 3.39 1.88 -0.70
CA TRP A 116 3.71 0.89 -1.71
C TRP A 116 4.46 -0.29 -1.08
N HIS A 117 4.05 -1.52 -1.42
CA HIS A 117 4.66 -2.73 -0.85
C HIS A 117 4.77 -3.82 -1.91
N TYR A 118 5.87 -4.57 -1.83
CA TYR A 118 6.13 -5.73 -2.66
C TYR A 118 5.66 -6.99 -1.92
N SER A 119 4.54 -7.58 -2.35
CA SER A 119 4.05 -8.83 -1.77
C SER A 119 4.71 -10.01 -2.46
N LEU A 120 5.70 -10.62 -1.81
CA LEU A 120 6.43 -11.79 -2.32
C LEU A 120 5.72 -13.12 -2.04
N THR A 121 4.87 -13.18 -1.01
CA THR A 121 4.39 -14.44 -0.43
C THR A 121 2.88 -14.62 -0.48
N ASP A 122 2.08 -13.54 -0.50
CA ASP A 122 0.62 -13.63 -0.61
C ASP A 122 0.17 -13.13 -1.99
N SER A 123 -0.09 -14.06 -2.90
CA SER A 123 -0.59 -13.77 -4.26
C SER A 123 -1.95 -13.07 -4.26
N ARG A 124 -2.66 -13.05 -3.12
CA ARG A 124 -3.93 -12.31 -2.97
C ARG A 124 -3.72 -10.83 -2.68
N ILE A 125 -2.55 -10.44 -2.19
CA ILE A 125 -2.16 -9.05 -1.99
C ILE A 125 -1.34 -8.65 -3.21
N LYS A 126 -1.92 -7.82 -4.07
CA LYS A 126 -1.21 -7.30 -5.25
C LYS A 126 -0.07 -6.39 -4.79
N THR A 127 1.07 -6.50 -5.47
CA THR A 127 2.13 -5.50 -5.40
C THR A 127 1.58 -4.12 -5.77
N GLY A 128 2.02 -3.09 -5.05
CA GLY A 128 1.56 -1.71 -5.26
C GLY A 128 1.03 -1.06 -4.00
N SER A 129 0.56 0.18 -4.11
CA SER A 129 -0.23 0.85 -3.07
C SER A 129 -1.72 0.56 -3.28
N PRO A 130 -2.53 0.41 -2.22
CA PRO A 130 -3.99 0.43 -2.34
C PRO A 130 -4.52 1.68 -3.05
N LEU A 131 -3.81 2.82 -2.94
CA LEU A 131 -4.20 4.10 -3.50
C LEU A 131 -4.06 4.15 -5.02
N ASP A 132 -3.22 3.30 -5.63
CA ASP A 132 -3.01 3.24 -7.08
C ASP A 132 -4.29 2.84 -7.85
N HIS A 133 -5.24 2.21 -7.17
CA HIS A 133 -6.53 1.83 -7.74
C HIS A 133 -7.57 2.94 -7.71
N LEU A 134 -7.32 4.05 -7.01
CA LEU A 134 -8.28 5.13 -6.87
C LEU A 134 -7.90 6.29 -7.81
N PRO A 135 -8.80 6.73 -8.70
CA PRO A 135 -8.51 7.81 -9.66
C PRO A 135 -8.48 9.20 -9.01
N ILE A 136 -8.87 9.32 -7.73
CA ILE A 136 -8.80 10.56 -6.97
C ILE A 136 -8.06 10.39 -5.65
N ALA A 137 -7.47 11.48 -5.16
CA ALA A 137 -6.83 11.49 -3.85
C ALA A 137 -7.86 11.24 -2.72
N PRO A 138 -7.52 10.45 -1.68
CA PRO A 138 -8.38 10.25 -0.51
C PRO A 138 -8.84 11.54 0.20
N SER A 139 -8.03 12.59 0.15
CA SER A 139 -8.30 13.92 0.68
C SER A 139 -9.40 14.66 -0.09
N ASN A 140 -9.71 14.22 -1.32
CA ASN A 140 -10.79 14.71 -2.16
C ASN A 140 -12.04 13.82 -2.10
N LEU A 141 -11.99 12.69 -1.38
CA LEU A 141 -13.17 11.86 -1.17
C LEU A 141 -14.25 12.60 -0.35
N PRO A 142 -15.53 12.24 -0.55
CA PRO A 142 -16.63 12.88 0.16
C PRO A 142 -16.57 12.60 1.66
N MET A 143 -16.85 13.63 2.46
CA MET A 143 -16.93 13.54 3.91
C MET A 143 -18.31 13.96 4.41
N PRO A 144 -18.82 13.35 5.49
CA PRO A 144 -20.04 13.80 6.15
C PRO A 144 -19.95 15.28 6.54
N GLU A 145 -21.11 15.95 6.66
CA GLU A 145 -21.25 17.32 7.18
C GLU A 145 -20.68 18.47 6.32
N GLY A 146 -20.27 18.22 5.07
CA GLY A 146 -19.93 19.28 4.13
C GLY A 146 -18.63 20.04 4.46
N ASN A 147 -18.56 21.33 4.15
CA ASN A 147 -17.32 22.13 4.19
C ASN A 147 -17.09 22.87 5.53
N SER A 148 -17.22 22.18 6.65
CA SER A 148 -16.95 22.76 7.98
C SER A 148 -15.44 23.06 8.18
N ALA A 149 -15.11 23.97 9.10
CA ALA A 149 -13.70 24.28 9.42
C ALA A 149 -12.94 23.03 9.91
N PHE A 150 -13.60 22.16 10.68
CA PHE A 150 -13.04 20.88 11.11
C PHE A 150 -12.77 19.97 9.91
N THR A 151 -13.73 19.84 8.98
CA THR A 151 -13.55 19.04 7.75
C THR A 151 -12.37 19.57 6.93
N GLN A 152 -12.18 20.88 6.85
CA GLN A 152 -11.02 21.47 6.17
C GLN A 152 -9.69 21.13 6.85
N GLN A 153 -9.65 21.16 8.18
CA GLN A 153 -8.47 20.74 8.96
C GLN A 153 -8.15 19.26 8.72
N VAL A 154 -9.16 18.38 8.71
CA VAL A 154 -9.01 16.97 8.37
C VAL A 154 -8.48 16.81 6.95
N ARG A 155 -9.02 17.53 5.94
CA ARG A 155 -8.48 17.50 4.56
C ARG A 155 -7.02 17.93 4.49
N ALA A 156 -6.64 18.95 5.25
CA ALA A 156 -5.25 19.41 5.30
C ALA A 156 -4.33 18.31 5.85
N LYS A 157 -4.74 17.64 6.93
CA LYS A 157 -3.99 16.50 7.49
C LYS A 157 -3.94 15.29 6.57
N LEU A 158 -5.03 14.97 5.88
CA LEU A 158 -5.04 13.91 4.87
C LEU A 158 -4.02 14.20 3.76
N ARG A 159 -3.96 15.44 3.25
CA ARG A 159 -2.97 15.85 2.22
C ARG A 159 -1.53 15.74 2.69
N GLU A 160 -1.25 16.12 3.94
CA GLU A 160 0.08 15.97 4.54
C GLU A 160 0.51 14.50 4.56
N ILE A 161 -0.36 13.61 5.04
CA ILE A 161 -0.06 12.18 5.14
C ILE A 161 0.02 11.52 3.75
N GLU A 162 -0.83 11.93 2.79
CA GLU A 162 -0.74 11.49 1.40
C GLU A 162 0.64 11.76 0.81
N GLN A 163 1.21 12.94 1.08
CA GLN A 163 2.53 13.30 0.62
C GLN A 163 3.61 12.42 1.27
N GLN A 164 3.52 12.17 2.58
CA GLN A 164 4.42 11.25 3.28
C GLN A 164 4.34 9.82 2.71
N ILE A 165 3.14 9.35 2.34
CA ILE A 165 2.97 8.02 1.72
C ILE A 165 3.63 7.98 0.35
N LYS A 166 3.50 9.02 -0.46
CA LYS A 166 4.15 9.11 -1.78
C LYS A 166 5.66 9.10 -1.66
N GLU A 167 6.22 9.92 -0.77
CA GLU A 167 7.67 9.97 -0.51
C GLU A 167 8.19 8.63 -0.03
N ARG A 168 7.49 7.98 0.90
CA ARG A 168 7.84 6.62 1.35
C ARG A 168 7.71 5.60 0.23
N GLY A 169 6.70 5.71 -0.64
CA GLY A 169 6.53 4.84 -1.80
C GLY A 169 7.70 4.94 -2.77
N GLN A 170 8.12 6.17 -3.11
CA GLN A 170 9.30 6.43 -3.95
C GLN A 170 10.58 5.91 -3.29
N ALA A 171 10.72 6.05 -1.97
CA ALA A 171 11.84 5.49 -1.24
C ALA A 171 11.89 3.95 -1.36
N VAL A 172 10.75 3.26 -1.43
CA VAL A 172 10.73 1.80 -1.67
C VAL A 172 11.26 1.47 -3.07
N GLU A 173 10.95 2.27 -4.09
CA GLU A 173 11.41 2.04 -5.46
C GLU A 173 12.95 2.08 -5.57
N VAL A 174 13.59 2.95 -4.77
CA VAL A 174 15.06 3.03 -4.64
C VAL A 174 15.62 2.16 -3.51
N ARG A 175 14.83 1.19 -3.02
CA ARG A 175 15.17 0.26 -1.93
C ARG A 175 15.72 0.95 -0.69
N TRP A 176 15.17 2.11 -0.33
CA TRP A 176 15.61 2.95 0.79
C TRP A 176 17.07 3.39 0.72
N SER A 177 17.69 3.30 -0.46
CA SER A 177 19.06 3.72 -0.70
C SER A 177 19.08 5.06 -1.43
N PHE A 178 20.04 5.92 -1.07
CA PHE A 178 20.27 7.18 -1.78
C PHE A 178 21.39 6.96 -2.79
N ASP A 179 21.23 7.42 -4.04
CA ASP A 179 22.20 7.16 -5.12
C ASP A 179 23.65 7.50 -4.73
N LYS A 180 23.85 8.63 -4.02
CA LYS A 180 25.18 9.06 -3.57
C LYS A 180 25.79 8.19 -2.47
N CYS A 181 24.98 7.43 -1.73
CA CYS A 181 25.44 6.57 -0.65
C CYS A 181 25.87 5.20 -1.17
N GLN A 182 25.26 4.70 -2.27
CA GLN A 182 25.54 3.38 -2.83
C GLN A 182 27.01 3.20 -3.27
N GLU A 183 27.69 4.27 -3.66
CA GLU A 183 29.10 4.24 -4.07
C GLU A 183 30.09 4.25 -2.88
N ALA A 184 29.61 4.49 -1.66
CA ALA A 184 30.42 4.50 -0.44
C ALA A 184 30.36 3.16 0.30
N THR A 185 31.41 2.81 1.05
CA THR A 185 31.46 1.61 1.91
C THR A 185 30.22 1.48 2.81
N ALA A 186 29.75 2.60 3.37
CA ALA A 186 28.54 2.63 4.18
C ALA A 186 27.27 2.23 3.41
N GLY A 187 27.17 2.59 2.11
CA GLY A 187 26.03 2.20 1.28
C GLY A 187 26.00 0.71 0.97
N PHE A 188 27.17 0.08 0.83
CA PHE A 188 27.27 -1.37 0.70
C PHE A 188 26.69 -2.08 1.93
N THR A 189 27.14 -1.70 3.13
CA THR A 189 26.63 -2.28 4.39
C THR A 189 25.12 -2.02 4.57
N ILE A 190 24.63 -0.81 4.26
CA ILE A 190 23.18 -0.50 4.29
C ILE A 190 22.43 -1.41 3.32
N GLY A 191 22.91 -1.56 2.08
CA GLY A 191 22.33 -2.44 1.08
C GLY A 191 22.27 -3.90 1.55
N ARG A 192 23.33 -4.38 2.21
CA ARG A 192 23.41 -5.73 2.79
C ARG A 192 22.37 -5.95 3.90
N VAL A 193 22.24 -4.99 4.81
CA VAL A 193 21.25 -5.02 5.91
C VAL A 193 19.82 -5.02 5.35
N LEU A 194 19.52 -4.12 4.40
CA LEU A 194 18.20 -4.02 3.78
C LEU A 194 17.85 -5.28 2.97
N HIS A 195 18.82 -5.83 2.23
CA HIS A 195 18.64 -7.09 1.51
C HIS A 195 18.34 -8.25 2.47
N THR A 196 19.08 -8.35 3.58
CA THR A 196 18.85 -9.37 4.60
C THR A 196 17.43 -9.26 5.19
N LEU A 197 16.98 -8.05 5.51
CA LEU A 197 15.60 -7.82 5.96
C LEU A 197 14.56 -8.28 4.93
N GLU A 198 14.76 -7.97 3.66
CA GLU A 198 13.87 -8.39 2.58
C GLU A 198 13.83 -9.92 2.42
N VAL A 199 14.98 -10.58 2.52
CA VAL A 199 15.11 -12.04 2.46
C VAL A 199 14.38 -12.70 3.63
N LEU A 200 14.51 -12.16 4.86
CA LEU A 200 13.79 -12.65 6.04
C LEU A 200 12.27 -12.43 5.93
N ASP A 201 11.84 -11.27 5.44
CA ASP A 201 10.44 -10.89 5.35
C ASP A 201 9.68 -11.65 4.25
N SER A 202 10.39 -12.03 3.18
CA SER A 202 9.85 -12.81 2.08
C SER A 202 9.89 -14.32 2.33
N HIS A 203 10.60 -14.77 3.37
CA HIS A 203 10.71 -16.19 3.65
C HIS A 203 9.44 -16.70 4.35
N SER A 204 8.84 -17.75 3.79
CA SER A 204 7.61 -18.32 4.33
C SER A 204 7.94 -19.38 5.39
N PHE A 205 7.99 -18.98 6.66
CA PHE A 205 8.34 -19.91 7.77
C PHE A 205 7.29 -21.00 8.04
N GLU A 206 6.12 -20.96 7.41
CA GLU A 206 5.06 -21.97 7.54
C GLU A 206 5.21 -23.13 6.54
N ARG A 207 6.06 -23.00 5.52
CA ARG A 207 6.22 -23.99 4.45
C ARG A 207 7.70 -24.30 4.26
N SER A 208 8.03 -25.56 4.03
CA SER A 208 9.40 -25.97 3.70
C SER A 208 9.39 -26.73 2.38
N ASP A 209 10.05 -26.18 1.37
CA ASP A 209 10.33 -26.84 0.09
C ASP A 209 11.79 -26.58 -0.32
N PHE A 210 12.22 -27.09 -1.48
CA PHE A 210 13.61 -26.98 -1.93
C PHE A 210 14.08 -25.53 -2.15
N SER A 211 13.18 -24.59 -2.45
CA SER A 211 13.52 -23.16 -2.63
C SER A 211 13.26 -22.32 -1.38
N ASN A 212 12.50 -22.82 -0.41
CA ASN A 212 12.11 -22.17 0.83
C ASN A 212 12.47 -23.06 2.03
N SER A 213 13.78 -23.28 2.24
CA SER A 213 14.35 -23.99 3.39
C SER A 213 15.26 -23.08 4.21
N LEU A 214 15.67 -23.53 5.40
CA LEU A 214 16.71 -22.82 6.17
C LEU A 214 18.03 -22.76 5.40
N ASP A 215 18.34 -23.77 4.59
CA ASP A 215 19.53 -23.79 3.76
C ASP A 215 19.48 -22.71 2.66
N SER A 216 18.36 -22.62 1.94
CA SER A 216 18.18 -21.59 0.92
C SER A 216 18.10 -20.18 1.53
N LEU A 217 17.65 -20.07 2.78
CA LEU A 217 17.68 -18.82 3.53
C LEU A 217 19.10 -18.42 3.92
N CYS A 218 19.88 -19.33 4.50
CA CYS A 218 21.29 -19.11 4.87
C CYS A 218 22.11 -18.69 3.66
N ASN A 219 21.98 -19.41 2.54
CA ASN A 219 22.68 -19.09 1.29
C ASN A 219 22.29 -17.73 0.70
N ARG A 220 21.04 -17.28 0.87
CA ARG A 220 20.63 -15.94 0.41
C ARG A 220 21.15 -14.81 1.31
N ILE A 221 21.30 -15.07 2.61
CA ILE A 221 21.79 -14.08 3.57
C ILE A 221 23.33 -13.97 3.51
N PHE A 222 24.02 -15.11 3.61
CA PHE A 222 25.49 -15.18 3.73
C PHE A 222 26.20 -15.64 2.44
N GLY A 223 25.50 -16.36 1.55
CA GLY A 223 26.11 -16.93 0.32
C GLY A 223 26.38 -15.91 -0.79
N LEU A 224 25.98 -14.65 -0.62
CA LEU A 224 26.57 -13.52 -1.35
C LEU A 224 27.96 -13.24 -0.76
N GLY A 225 28.88 -14.18 -0.97
CA GLY A 225 30.17 -14.23 -0.28
C GLY A 225 31.09 -13.04 -0.58
N PRO A 226 32.18 -12.90 0.20
CA PRO A 226 33.18 -11.87 0.02
C PRO A 226 33.79 -12.03 -1.37
N SER A 227 34.02 -10.89 -2.05
CA SER A 227 34.95 -10.85 -3.16
C SER A 227 36.24 -11.56 -2.71
N LYS A 228 36.73 -12.50 -3.54
CA LYS A 228 38.04 -13.15 -3.38
C LYS A 228 39.06 -12.15 -2.84
N ASP A 229 39.33 -12.15 -1.54
CA ASP A 229 40.55 -11.68 -0.89
C ASP A 229 40.37 -11.82 0.64
N GLY A 230 40.93 -12.91 1.17
CA GLY A 230 41.53 -13.08 2.51
C GLY A 230 40.85 -12.52 3.77
N HIS A 231 40.39 -13.45 4.62
CA HIS A 231 40.55 -13.46 6.08
C HIS A 231 40.43 -12.13 6.84
N GLU A 232 39.22 -11.60 6.93
CA GLU A 232 38.61 -11.05 8.15
C GLU A 232 37.10 -11.32 8.01
N ILE A 233 36.38 -11.64 9.09
CA ILE A 233 34.90 -11.62 9.05
C ILE A 233 34.54 -10.24 8.50
N SER A 234 33.98 -10.17 7.29
CA SER A 234 33.81 -8.87 6.64
C SER A 234 32.96 -8.01 7.58
N SER A 235 33.28 -6.72 7.71
CA SER A 235 32.50 -5.78 8.53
C SER A 235 30.99 -5.80 8.20
N ASP A 236 30.60 -6.38 7.06
CA ASP A 236 29.21 -6.58 6.66
C ASP A 236 28.56 -7.80 7.31
N ASP A 237 29.31 -8.89 7.56
CA ASP A 237 28.80 -10.06 8.29
C ASP A 237 28.43 -9.67 9.72
N ASP A 238 29.24 -8.83 10.38
CA ASP A 238 28.92 -8.29 11.72
C ASP A 238 27.62 -7.48 11.71
N ALA A 239 27.41 -6.64 10.69
CA ALA A 239 26.18 -5.88 10.53
C ALA A 239 24.96 -6.79 10.29
N VAL A 240 25.13 -7.86 9.51
CA VAL A 240 24.09 -8.87 9.26
C VAL A 240 23.77 -9.67 10.52
N VAL A 241 24.78 -10.09 11.29
CA VAL A 241 24.60 -10.82 12.56
C VAL A 241 23.89 -9.93 13.59
N SER A 242 24.31 -8.67 13.72
CA SER A 242 23.65 -7.70 14.61
C SER A 242 22.17 -7.52 14.22
N LEU A 243 21.90 -7.32 12.92
CA LEU A 243 20.54 -7.25 12.38
C LEU A 243 19.72 -8.50 12.70
N LEU A 244 20.29 -9.70 12.55
CA LEU A 244 19.59 -10.96 12.86
C LEU A 244 19.22 -11.04 14.34
N CYS A 245 20.13 -10.66 15.23
CA CYS A 245 19.89 -10.60 16.67
C CYS A 245 18.79 -9.58 17.01
N GLU A 246 18.83 -8.38 16.45
CA GLU A 246 17.78 -7.37 16.63
C GLU A 246 16.45 -7.84 16.05
N TRP A 247 16.47 -8.46 14.87
CA TRP A 247 15.29 -9.02 14.24
C TRP A 247 14.69 -10.07 15.16
N ALA A 248 15.45 -11.03 15.67
CA ALA A 248 14.97 -12.10 16.55
C ALA A 248 14.09 -11.61 17.72
N VAL A 249 14.44 -10.46 18.32
CA VAL A 249 13.79 -9.91 19.52
C VAL A 249 12.88 -8.70 19.28
N SER A 250 12.85 -8.16 18.06
CA SER A 250 12.10 -6.94 17.75
C SER A 250 10.60 -7.10 17.98
N CYS A 251 10.01 -6.19 18.77
CA CYS A 251 8.56 -6.09 18.98
C CYS A 251 7.80 -5.48 17.79
N LYS A 252 8.52 -5.00 16.76
CA LYS A 252 7.93 -4.38 15.57
C LYS A 252 7.51 -5.38 14.50
N ARG A 253 7.84 -6.66 14.68
CA ARG A 253 7.57 -7.74 13.72
C ARG A 253 6.96 -8.93 14.46
N SER A 254 5.98 -9.55 13.83
CA SER A 254 5.30 -10.74 14.37
C SER A 254 5.95 -12.02 13.83
N GLY A 255 5.92 -13.09 14.63
CA GLY A 255 6.41 -14.41 14.24
C GLY A 255 6.84 -15.22 15.44
N ARG A 256 6.23 -16.39 15.64
CA ARG A 256 6.43 -17.23 16.83
C ARG A 256 7.84 -17.84 16.92
N HIS A 257 8.47 -18.07 15.77
CA HIS A 257 9.70 -18.84 15.67
C HIS A 257 10.93 -18.00 15.29
N ARG A 258 10.83 -16.67 15.34
CA ARG A 258 11.90 -15.77 14.85
C ARG A 258 13.24 -15.99 15.56
N ALA A 259 13.23 -16.07 16.89
CA ALA A 259 14.44 -16.36 17.67
C ALA A 259 15.04 -17.72 17.33
N MET A 260 14.21 -18.76 17.15
CA MET A 260 14.68 -20.10 16.80
C MET A 260 15.24 -20.16 15.38
N VAL A 261 14.64 -19.45 14.43
CA VAL A 261 15.15 -19.31 13.05
C VAL A 261 16.53 -18.66 13.07
N VAL A 262 16.68 -17.54 13.78
CA VAL A 262 17.96 -16.83 13.87
C VAL A 262 19.02 -17.70 14.52
N ALA A 263 18.70 -18.37 15.62
CA ALA A 263 19.63 -19.29 16.28
C ALA A 263 20.14 -20.37 15.31
N LYS A 264 19.25 -21.00 14.53
CA LYS A 264 19.64 -22.00 13.53
C LYS A 264 20.45 -21.43 12.36
N LEU A 265 20.15 -20.20 11.92
CA LEU A 265 20.93 -19.54 10.87
C LEU A 265 22.36 -19.25 11.34
N LEU A 266 22.51 -18.74 12.56
CA LEU A 266 23.82 -18.43 13.14
C LEU A 266 24.62 -19.70 13.47
N GLU A 267 23.98 -20.74 14.01
CA GLU A 267 24.60 -22.06 14.22
C GLU A 267 25.14 -22.63 12.90
N LYS A 268 24.33 -22.55 11.83
CA LYS A 268 24.76 -23.01 10.51
C LYS A 268 25.91 -22.18 9.96
N ARG A 269 25.85 -20.84 10.06
CA ARG A 269 26.92 -19.96 9.59
C ARG A 269 28.23 -20.22 10.34
N GLN A 270 28.15 -20.45 11.65
CA GLN A 270 29.31 -20.81 12.47
C GLN A 270 29.94 -22.13 12.01
N ALA A 271 29.12 -23.15 11.74
CA ALA A 271 29.61 -24.44 11.24
C ALA A 271 30.26 -24.33 9.85
N GLU A 272 29.78 -23.42 8.98
CA GLU A 272 30.41 -23.14 7.69
C GLU A 272 31.78 -22.47 7.85
N ILE A 273 31.91 -21.50 8.78
CA ILE A 273 33.19 -20.83 9.08
C ILE A 273 34.20 -21.82 9.68
N GLU A 274 33.76 -22.77 10.50
CA GLU A 274 34.63 -23.80 11.09
C GLU A 274 35.06 -24.89 10.09
N ALA A 275 34.32 -25.05 8.98
CA ALA A 275 34.61 -26.04 7.95
C ALA A 275 35.51 -25.51 6.82
N GLU A 276 35.74 -24.19 6.76
CA GLU A 276 36.69 -23.49 5.87
C GLU A 276 38.11 -23.46 6.45
#